data_AF-A0A815SH64-F1
#
_entry.id   AF-A0A815SH64-F1
#
_cell.length_a   1.000
_cell.length_b   1.000
_cell.length_c   1.000
_cell.angle_alpha   90.00
_cell.angle_beta   90.00
_cell.angle_gamma   90.00
#
_symmetry.space_group_name_H-M   'P 1'
#
loop_
_entity.id
_entity.type
_entity.pdbx_description
1 polymer ?
#
loop_
_entity_poly.entity_id
_entity_poly.type
_entity_poly.pdbx_seq_one_letter_code
_entity_poly.pdbx_strand_id
1 'polypeptide(L)'
;MFYSKSTPMNIVPTLTSDTGETSSRNLNKEQALFMWHQLLIEVLKRMPPTSVSQNDLLTECRLEYSGNNTELRKIQDFEDTYDADNVIE
;
A
#
# COMPACT_ATOMS: atom_id res chain seq x y z
N MET A 1 -52.29 -24.11 -20.19
CA MET A 1 -52.02 -24.54 -18.80
C MET A 1 -50.88 -25.55 -18.84
N PHE A 2 -49.64 -25.11 -18.62
CA PHE A 2 -48.49 -25.99 -18.39
C PHE A 2 -47.54 -25.25 -17.44
N TYR A 3 -47.44 -25.75 -16.21
CA TYR A 3 -46.47 -25.31 -15.21
C TYR A 3 -45.16 -26.06 -15.46
N SER A 4 -44.05 -25.33 -15.64
CA SER A 4 -42.70 -25.88 -15.44
C SER A 4 -42.10 -25.25 -14.19
N LYS A 5 -41.82 -26.10 -13.21
CA LYS A 5 -41.34 -25.77 -11.87
C LYS A 5 -40.00 -25.01 -11.95
N SER A 6 -39.92 -23.87 -11.26
CA SER A 6 -38.67 -23.15 -11.00
C SER A 6 -37.88 -23.91 -9.93
N THR A 7 -36.77 -24.52 -10.32
CA THR A 7 -35.77 -25.05 -9.39
C THR A 7 -34.87 -23.90 -8.92
N PRO A 8 -34.71 -23.63 -7.61
CA PRO A 8 -33.78 -22.61 -7.16
C PRO A 8 -32.34 -23.08 -7.35
N MET A 9 -31.53 -22.25 -8.02
CA MET A 9 -30.10 -22.45 -8.19
C MET A 9 -29.41 -22.21 -6.84
N ASN A 10 -29.19 -23.27 -6.07
CA ASN A 10 -28.30 -23.24 -4.91
C ASN A 10 -26.87 -23.13 -5.42
N ILE A 11 -26.30 -21.92 -5.34
CA ILE A 11 -24.87 -21.70 -5.53
C ILE A 11 -24.17 -22.26 -4.29
N VAL A 12 -23.86 -23.55 -4.32
CA VAL A 12 -22.87 -24.13 -3.40
C VAL A 12 -21.50 -23.64 -3.91
N PRO A 13 -20.65 -23.00 -3.09
CA PRO A 13 -19.28 -22.77 -3.47
C PRO A 13 -18.59 -24.14 -3.54
N THR A 14 -18.44 -24.69 -4.74
CA THR A 14 -17.64 -25.88 -4.96
C THR A 14 -16.19 -25.53 -4.66
N LEU A 15 -15.67 -26.05 -3.55
CA LEU A 15 -14.25 -26.11 -3.26
C LEU A 15 -13.61 -27.01 -4.33
N THR A 16 -13.20 -26.44 -5.46
CA THR A 16 -12.28 -27.13 -6.37
C THR A 16 -10.88 -27.02 -5.80
N SER A 17 -10.51 -28.06 -5.05
CA SER A 17 -9.11 -28.45 -4.88
C SER A 17 -8.55 -28.76 -6.26
N ASP A 18 -7.88 -27.79 -6.87
CA ASP A 18 -7.00 -28.05 -8.00
C ASP A 18 -5.60 -27.55 -7.71
N THR A 19 -4.65 -28.37 -8.11
CA THR A 19 -3.28 -28.40 -7.63
C THR A 19 -2.43 -27.58 -8.59
N GLY A 20 -2.02 -26.38 -8.17
CA GLY A 20 -1.14 -25.55 -8.98
C GLY A 20 -0.98 -24.16 -8.40
N GLU A 21 0.27 -23.78 -8.16
CA GLU A 21 0.75 -22.43 -7.86
C GLU A 21 0.68 -21.99 -6.40
N THR A 22 1.85 -22.03 -5.77
CA THR A 22 2.21 -21.27 -4.56
C THR A 22 2.09 -19.77 -4.84
N SER A 23 0.88 -19.23 -4.85
CA SER A 23 0.65 -17.78 -4.89
C SER A 23 -0.58 -17.38 -4.09
N SER A 24 -0.74 -17.97 -2.91
CA SER A 24 -1.53 -17.34 -1.85
C SER A 24 -0.72 -16.18 -1.30
N ARG A 25 -0.61 -15.07 -2.05
CA ARG A 25 -0.19 -13.79 -1.48
C ARG A 25 -1.01 -13.60 -0.21
N ASN A 26 -0.35 -13.28 0.90
CA ASN A 26 -1.05 -13.06 2.16
C ASN A 26 -1.82 -11.74 2.05
N LEU A 27 -3.00 -11.78 1.43
CA LEU A 27 -3.86 -10.61 1.16
C LEU A 27 -4.15 -9.81 2.44
N ASN A 28 -4.22 -10.49 3.58
CA ASN A 28 -4.40 -9.86 4.89
C ASN A 28 -3.19 -8.99 5.29
N LYS A 29 -1.96 -9.47 5.06
CA LYS A 29 -0.72 -8.71 5.33
C LYS A 29 -0.57 -7.53 4.38
N GLU A 30 -0.86 -7.73 3.10
CA GLU A 30 -0.79 -6.66 2.09
C GLU A 30 -1.84 -5.57 2.34
N GLN A 31 -3.07 -5.94 2.72
CA GLN A 31 -4.09 -4.98 3.14
C GLN A 31 -3.69 -4.21 4.41
N ALA A 32 -3.16 -4.90 5.42
CA ALA A 32 -2.69 -4.25 6.64
C ALA A 32 -1.58 -3.25 6.33
N LEU A 33 -0.59 -3.64 5.51
CA LEU A 33 0.47 -2.75 5.06
C LEU A 33 -0.13 -1.53 4.34
N PHE A 34 -1.01 -1.73 3.37
CA PHE A 34 -1.65 -0.61 2.67
C PHE A 34 -2.33 0.37 3.63
N MET A 35 -3.14 -0.12 4.57
CA MET A 35 -3.81 0.74 5.55
C MET A 35 -2.81 1.52 6.43
N TRP A 36 -1.73 0.87 6.87
CA TRP A 36 -0.67 1.54 7.63
C TRP A 36 0.04 2.62 6.82
N HIS A 37 0.29 2.38 5.52
CA HIS A 37 0.86 3.39 4.64
C HIS A 37 -0.08 4.58 4.47
N GLN A 38 -1.38 4.34 4.26
CA GLN A 38 -2.38 5.42 4.15
C GLN A 38 -2.48 6.24 5.44
N LEU A 39 -2.47 5.58 6.60
CA LEU A 39 -2.49 6.26 7.89
C LEU A 39 -1.24 7.12 8.10
N LEU A 40 -0.05 6.60 7.74
CA LEU A 40 1.19 7.34 7.82
C LEU A 40 1.15 8.61 6.96
N ILE A 41 0.69 8.49 5.71
CA ILE A 41 0.54 9.65 4.79
C ILE A 41 -0.39 10.70 5.41
N GLU A 42 -1.55 10.29 5.92
CA GLU A 42 -2.51 11.21 6.55
C GLU A 42 -1.95 11.91 7.78
N VAL A 43 -1.16 11.21 8.60
CA VAL A 43 -0.49 11.81 9.76
C VAL A 43 0.57 12.81 9.31
N LEU A 44 1.40 12.47 8.32
CA LEU A 44 2.42 13.35 7.77
C LEU A 44 1.81 14.62 7.16
N LYS A 45 0.71 14.51 6.42
CA LYS A 45 -0.02 15.66 5.85
C LYS A 45 -0.57 16.62 6.91
N ARG A 46 -0.87 16.13 8.11
CA ARG A 46 -1.43 16.94 9.21
C ARG A 46 -0.37 17.53 10.13
N MET A 47 0.88 17.09 10.02
CA MET A 47 1.96 17.70 10.80
C MET A 47 2.25 19.11 10.26
N PRO A 48 2.52 20.08 11.15
CA PRO A 48 3.03 21.37 10.72
C PRO A 48 4.30 21.16 9.90
N PRO A 49 4.43 21.79 8.72
CA PRO A 49 5.65 21.69 7.92
C PRO A 49 6.75 22.44 8.64
N THR A 50 7.47 21.75 9.52
CA THR A 50 8.71 22.26 10.10
C THR A 50 9.86 21.61 9.35
N SER A 51 10.82 22.42 8.90
CA SER A 51 12.01 21.92 8.22
C SER A 51 12.80 20.93 9.08
N VAL A 52 12.65 20.98 10.41
CA VAL A 52 13.30 20.07 11.35
C VAL A 52 12.74 18.66 11.24
N SER A 53 11.41 18.48 11.38
CA SER A 53 10.80 17.14 11.35
C SER A 53 10.96 16.44 10.00
N GLN A 54 10.99 17.19 8.90
CA GLN A 54 11.29 16.65 7.58
C GLN A 54 12.72 16.11 7.50
N ASN A 55 13.70 16.86 7.99
CA ASN A 55 15.10 16.44 8.02
C ASN A 55 15.33 15.23 8.93
N ASP A 56 14.65 15.18 10.08
CA ASP A 56 14.73 14.03 10.99
C ASP A 56 14.21 12.75 10.32
N LEU A 57 13.07 12.83 9.62
CA LEU A 57 12.50 11.71 8.87
C LEU A 57 13.45 11.23 7.77
N LEU A 58 14.00 12.15 6.98
CA LEU A 58 14.93 11.84 5.89
C LEU A 58 16.22 11.22 6.42
N THR A 59 16.72 11.71 7.55
CA THR A 59 17.92 11.17 8.21
C THR A 59 17.69 9.72 8.65
N GLU A 60 16.55 9.44 9.29
CA GLU A 60 16.21 8.08 9.70
C GLU A 60 16.05 7.15 8.49
N CYS A 61 15.37 7.60 7.43
CA CYS A 61 15.25 6.82 6.19
C CYS A 61 16.61 6.53 5.55
N ARG A 62 17.53 7.49 5.51
CA ARG A 62 18.90 7.28 4.99
C ARG A 62 19.69 6.28 5.83
N LEU A 63 19.50 6.29 7.15
CA LEU A 63 20.14 5.33 8.05
C LEU A 63 19.63 3.90 7.79
N GLU A 64 18.30 3.72 7.74
CA GLU A 64 17.66 2.42 7.50
C GLU A 64 18.05 1.85 6.12
N TYR A 65 18.09 2.70 5.09
CA TYR A 65 18.44 2.29 3.73
C TYR A 65 19.91 2.46 3.37
N SER A 66 20.80 2.65 4.35
CA SER A 66 22.23 2.92 4.12
C SER A 66 22.95 1.88 3.23
N GLY A 67 22.49 0.63 3.24
CA GLY A 67 22.99 -0.45 2.38
C GLY A 67 22.29 -0.61 1.03
N ASN A 68 21.26 0.19 0.74
CA ASN A 68 20.39 0.04 -0.44
C ASN A 68 20.41 1.28 -1.33
N ASN A 69 21.35 1.30 -2.28
CA ASN A 69 21.53 2.40 -3.24
C ASN A 69 20.26 2.73 -4.05
N THR A 70 19.40 1.74 -4.31
CA THR A 70 18.15 1.96 -5.04
C THR A 70 17.18 2.81 -4.22
N GLU A 71 17.02 2.52 -2.94
CA GLU A 71 16.13 3.29 -2.06
C GLU A 71 16.74 4.65 -1.72
N LEU A 72 18.06 4.73 -1.51
CA LEU A 72 18.76 6.01 -1.31
C LEU A 72 18.59 6.95 -2.51
N ARG A 73 18.58 6.43 -3.73
CA ARG A 73 18.32 7.22 -4.93
C ARG A 73 16.90 7.79 -4.94
N LYS A 74 15.90 7.02 -4.52
CA LYS A 74 14.52 7.53 -4.43
C LYS A 74 14.39 8.64 -3.39
N ILE A 75 15.11 8.54 -2.27
CA ILE A 75 15.15 9.58 -1.24
C ILE A 75 15.78 10.86 -1.81
N GLN A 76 16.88 10.74 -2.54
CA GLN A 76 17.54 11.88 -3.19
C GLN A 76 16.64 12.52 -4.26
N ASP A 77 16.03 11.71 -5.13
CA ASP A 77 15.10 12.19 -6.16
C ASP A 77 13.92 12.93 -5.52
N PHE A 78 13.42 12.43 -4.38
CA PHE A 78 12.38 13.11 -3.59
C PHE A 78 12.87 14.48 -3.09
N GLU A 79 14.03 14.58 -2.45
CA GLU A 79 14.53 15.87 -1.96
C GLU A 79 14.79 16.87 -3.08
N ASP A 80 15.29 16.42 -4.23
CA ASP A 80 15.63 17.28 -5.36
C ASP A 80 14.38 17.79 -6.10
N THR A 81 13.28 17.04 -6.08
CA THR A 81 12.05 17.36 -6.81
C THR A 81 10.90 17.83 -5.92
N TYR A 82 10.99 17.61 -4.61
CA TYR A 82 9.96 18.01 -3.67
C TYR A 82 9.95 19.53 -3.49
N ASP A 83 8.88 20.14 -3.98
CA ASP A 83 8.58 21.55 -3.77
C ASP A 83 7.21 21.65 -3.10
N ALA A 84 7.23 22.03 -1.82
CA ALA A 84 6.03 22.16 -1.00
C ALA A 84 5.01 23.16 -1.59
N ASP A 85 5.48 24.15 -2.37
CA ASP A 85 4.63 25.16 -2.99
C ASP A 85 4.04 24.69 -4.34
N ASN A 86 4.56 23.59 -4.90
CA ASN A 86 4.13 23.02 -6.18
C ASN A 86 3.50 21.62 -6.06
N VAL A 87 3.19 21.14 -4.85
CA VAL A 87 2.35 19.95 -4.66
C VAL A 87 0.90 20.31 -4.97
N ILE A 88 0.54 20.26 -6.25
CA ILE A 88 -0.85 20.39 -6.72
C ILE A 88 -1.61 19.13 -6.30
N GLU A 89 -2.76 19.32 -5.65
CA GLU A 89 -3.72 18.30 -5.18
C GLU A 89 -4.37 17.52 -6.34
#